data_AF-A0A1H7VVN3-F1
#
_entry.id   AF-A0A1H7VVN3-F1
#
_cell.length_a   1.000
_cell.length_b   1.000
_cell.length_c   1.000
_cell.angle_alpha   90.00
_cell.angle_beta   90.00
_cell.angle_gamma   90.00
#
_symmetry.space_group_name_H-M   'P 1'
#
loop_
_entity.id
_entity.type
_entity.pdbx_description
1 polymer ?
#
loop_
_entity_poly.entity_id
_entity_poly.type
_entity_poly.pdbx_seq_one_letter_code
_entity_poly.pdbx_strand_id
1 'polypeptide(L)'
;MRFEKLRTNTFNQWIIIHLRYLLGFAFFPSGLVKVMGERFTRVSTSEPIGYFFEALYQSGFYWNFLGLTQVIAGILLMTQRFATLGALVFLAILSNIWIITLSLSFQGTWIITSLMMIAILVLLIWDKHKILPLLSYNKSYLVEQYSDPDRLWIISGSIYAICFISLQLLGPANANVFTRWFSLFLGVVILITFFTSNIMAYRKRKLLLNN
;
A
#
# COMPACT_ATOMS: atom_id res chain seq x y z
N MET A 1 2.28 27.86 8.17
CA MET A 1 2.11 27.67 9.64
C MET A 1 1.32 26.41 10.05
N ARG A 2 0.00 26.26 9.80
CA ARG A 2 -0.75 25.09 10.31
C ARG A 2 -0.33 23.75 9.69
N PHE A 3 -0.13 23.70 8.36
CA PHE A 3 0.26 22.47 7.66
C PHE A 3 1.71 22.05 7.96
N GLU A 4 2.64 23.00 7.99
CA GLU A 4 4.04 22.73 8.36
C GLU A 4 4.15 22.17 9.78
N LYS A 5 3.40 22.72 10.75
CA LYS A 5 3.35 22.20 12.12
C LYS A 5 2.82 20.77 12.20
N LEU A 6 1.83 20.42 11.37
CA LEU A 6 1.35 19.04 11.27
C LEU A 6 2.43 18.12 10.69
N ARG A 7 3.29 18.64 9.81
CA ARG A 7 4.29 17.86 9.09
C ARG A 7 5.61 17.67 9.83
N THR A 8 5.99 18.61 10.68
CA THR A 8 7.13 18.49 11.58
C THR A 8 6.80 17.62 12.80
N ASN A 9 5.52 17.35 13.06
CA ASN A 9 5.10 16.45 14.12
C ASN A 9 5.47 14.99 13.80
N THR A 10 6.34 14.40 14.62
CA THR A 10 6.85 13.03 14.46
C THR A 10 5.76 11.96 14.55
N PHE A 11 4.70 12.20 15.32
CA PHE A 11 3.56 11.28 15.41
C PHE A 11 2.74 11.27 14.12
N ASN A 12 2.51 12.43 13.52
CA ASN A 12 1.81 12.50 12.23
C ASN A 12 2.61 11.85 11.11
N GLN A 13 3.94 12.06 11.08
CA GLN A 13 4.83 11.36 10.15
C GLN A 13 4.73 9.84 10.32
N TRP A 14 4.73 9.37 11.56
CA TRP A 14 4.55 7.96 11.88
C TRP A 14 3.22 7.40 11.36
N ILE A 15 2.11 8.13 11.55
CA ILE A 15 0.79 7.75 11.00
C ILE A 15 0.85 7.61 9.49
N ILE A 16 1.43 8.60 8.80
CA ILE A 16 1.50 8.63 7.33
C ILE A 16 2.33 7.46 6.79
N ILE A 17 3.45 7.13 7.46
CA ILE A 17 4.29 6.00 7.09
C ILE A 17 3.52 4.67 7.23
N HIS A 18 2.80 4.49 8.34
CA HIS A 18 2.02 3.27 8.56
C HIS A 18 0.79 3.19 7.66
N LEU A 19 0.19 4.31 7.31
CA LEU A 19 -0.90 4.37 6.34
C LEU A 19 -0.44 3.93 4.95
N ARG A 20 0.77 4.32 4.54
CA ARG A 20 1.40 3.82 3.30
C ARG A 20 1.65 2.32 3.35
N TYR A 21 2.14 1.78 4.47
CA TYR A 21 2.30 0.33 4.63
C TYR A 21 0.97 -0.40 4.58
N LEU A 22 -0.06 0.12 5.25
CA LEU A 22 -1.39 -0.48 5.30
C LEU A 22 -2.01 -0.55 3.90
N LEU A 23 -1.97 0.54 3.14
CA LEU A 23 -2.49 0.57 1.77
C LEU A 23 -1.67 -0.32 0.84
N GLY A 24 -0.34 -0.29 0.94
CA GLY A 24 0.51 -1.18 0.14
C GLY A 24 0.21 -2.66 0.42
N PHE A 25 0.03 -3.01 1.69
CA PHE A 25 -0.36 -4.35 2.11
C PHE A 25 -1.73 -4.77 1.53
N ALA A 26 -2.71 -3.87 1.46
CA ALA A 26 -4.03 -4.18 0.91
C ALA A 26 -3.99 -4.61 -0.57
N PHE A 27 -3.03 -4.12 -1.36
CA PHE A 27 -2.92 -4.46 -2.79
C PHE A 27 -2.12 -5.73 -3.07
N PHE A 28 -1.29 -6.22 -2.16
CA PHE A 28 -0.50 -7.43 -2.42
C PHE A 28 -1.33 -8.70 -2.55
N PRO A 29 -2.27 -9.03 -1.64
CA PRO A 29 -3.11 -10.22 -1.81
C PRO A 29 -3.91 -10.18 -3.12
N SER A 30 -4.57 -9.05 -3.41
CA SER A 30 -5.37 -8.89 -4.63
C SER A 30 -4.52 -8.95 -5.90
N GLY A 31 -3.37 -8.28 -5.90
CA GLY A 31 -2.48 -8.20 -7.05
C GLY A 31 -1.79 -9.52 -7.35
N LEU A 32 -1.28 -10.22 -6.34
CA LEU A 32 -0.56 -11.48 -6.52
C LEU A 32 -1.48 -12.61 -7.01
N VAL A 33 -2.71 -12.71 -6.49
CA VAL A 33 -3.71 -13.67 -7.00
C VAL A 33 -3.91 -13.49 -8.51
N LYS A 34 -3.99 -12.24 -8.97
CA LYS A 34 -4.15 -11.93 -10.39
C LYS A 34 -2.90 -12.25 -11.21
N VAL A 35 -1.70 -11.93 -10.70
CA VAL A 35 -0.43 -12.27 -11.36
C VAL A 35 -0.26 -13.79 -11.50
N MET A 36 -0.73 -14.57 -10.52
CA MET A 36 -0.69 -16.04 -10.56
C MET A 36 -1.73 -16.65 -11.50
N GLY A 37 -2.57 -15.85 -12.16
CA GLY A 37 -3.63 -16.36 -13.04
C GLY A 37 -4.76 -17.06 -12.27
N GLU A 38 -4.97 -16.68 -11.02
CA GLU A 38 -6.01 -17.25 -10.16
C GLU A 38 -7.25 -16.34 -10.10
N ARG A 39 -8.40 -16.93 -9.74
CA ARG A 39 -9.64 -16.19 -9.57
C ARG A 39 -9.59 -15.33 -8.30
N PHE A 40 -10.00 -14.06 -8.41
CA PHE A 40 -10.07 -13.14 -7.28
C PHE A 40 -11.24 -13.44 -6.33
N THR A 41 -12.37 -13.88 -6.87
CA THR A 41 -13.60 -14.16 -6.13
C THR A 41 -14.19 -15.51 -6.53
N ARG A 42 -14.97 -16.09 -5.61
CA ARG A 42 -15.77 -17.31 -5.85
C ARG A 42 -17.28 -17.01 -5.94
N VAL A 43 -17.65 -15.72 -6.01
CA VAL A 43 -19.04 -15.32 -6.22
C VAL A 43 -19.52 -15.85 -7.56
N SER A 44 -20.72 -16.43 -7.57
CA SER A 44 -21.36 -17.02 -8.76
C SER A 44 -21.48 -16.00 -9.90
N THR A 45 -21.35 -16.45 -11.14
CA THR A 45 -21.60 -15.64 -12.35
C THR A 45 -23.06 -15.27 -12.56
N SER A 46 -23.97 -15.80 -11.74
CA SER A 46 -25.37 -15.33 -11.67
C SER A 46 -25.49 -13.94 -11.03
N GLU A 47 -24.52 -13.56 -10.20
CA GLU A 47 -24.45 -12.23 -9.59
C GLU A 47 -23.66 -11.28 -10.51
N PRO A 48 -24.09 -10.01 -10.70
CA PRO A 48 -23.40 -9.07 -11.58
C PRO A 48 -21.89 -8.91 -11.30
N ILE A 49 -21.51 -8.91 -10.02
CA ILE A 49 -20.10 -8.80 -9.60
C ILE A 49 -19.29 -10.06 -9.95
N GLY A 50 -19.89 -11.25 -9.83
CA GLY A 50 -19.25 -12.51 -10.20
C GLY A 50 -19.09 -12.62 -11.71
N TYR A 51 -20.12 -12.24 -12.46
CA TYR A 51 -20.05 -12.18 -13.93
C TYR A 51 -18.95 -11.23 -14.41
N PHE A 52 -18.87 -10.02 -13.83
CA PHE A 52 -17.86 -9.02 -14.16
C PHE A 52 -16.43 -9.52 -13.89
N PHE A 53 -16.18 -10.11 -12.72
CA PHE A 53 -14.85 -10.63 -12.39
C PHE A 53 -14.49 -11.88 -13.19
N GLU A 54 -15.45 -12.74 -13.56
CA GLU A 54 -15.17 -13.86 -14.46
C GLU A 54 -14.80 -13.36 -15.86
N ALA A 55 -15.49 -12.36 -16.40
CA ALA A 55 -15.12 -11.75 -17.68
C ALA A 55 -13.70 -11.14 -17.65
N LEU A 56 -13.35 -10.44 -16.56
CA LEU A 56 -11.99 -9.93 -16.35
C LEU A 56 -10.97 -11.07 -16.24
N TYR A 57 -11.28 -12.14 -15.53
CA TYR A 57 -10.41 -13.30 -15.39
C TYR A 57 -10.12 -13.96 -16.75
N GLN A 58 -11.16 -14.17 -17.55
CA GLN A 58 -11.06 -14.77 -18.89
C GLN A 58 -10.29 -13.91 -19.91
N SER A 59 -10.04 -12.63 -19.60
CA SER A 59 -9.20 -11.76 -20.43
C SER A 59 -7.71 -12.15 -20.46
N GLY A 60 -7.29 -13.07 -19.57
CA GLY A 60 -5.95 -13.65 -19.57
C GLY A 60 -4.85 -12.62 -19.30
N PHE A 61 -4.18 -12.13 -20.35
CA PHE A 61 -3.08 -11.17 -20.20
C PHE A 61 -3.50 -9.90 -19.45
N TYR A 62 -4.69 -9.37 -19.73
CA TYR A 62 -5.17 -8.16 -19.06
C TYR A 62 -5.41 -8.40 -17.56
N TRP A 63 -5.88 -9.59 -17.17
CA TRP A 63 -5.99 -10.00 -15.76
C TRP A 63 -4.64 -9.92 -15.04
N ASN A 64 -3.60 -10.51 -15.65
CA ASN A 64 -2.24 -10.50 -15.10
C ASN A 64 -1.66 -9.08 -15.04
N PHE A 65 -1.93 -8.24 -16.04
CA PHE A 65 -1.51 -6.84 -16.06
C PHE A 65 -2.15 -6.02 -14.92
N LEU A 66 -3.44 -6.20 -14.65
CA LEU A 66 -4.11 -5.59 -13.50
C LEU A 66 -3.46 -6.03 -12.17
N GLY A 67 -3.11 -7.31 -12.05
CA GLY A 67 -2.37 -7.82 -10.90
C GLY A 67 -1.00 -7.17 -10.74
N LEU A 68 -0.23 -7.14 -11.82
CA LEU A 68 1.12 -6.59 -11.84
C LEU A 68 1.15 -5.11 -11.44
N THR A 69 0.23 -4.31 -11.98
CA THR A 69 0.12 -2.89 -11.64
C THR A 69 -0.25 -2.67 -10.17
N GLN A 70 -1.11 -3.53 -9.59
CA GLN A 70 -1.41 -3.51 -8.15
C GLN A 70 -0.18 -3.85 -7.30
N VAL A 71 0.59 -4.87 -7.68
CA VAL A 71 1.82 -5.26 -6.97
C VAL A 71 2.86 -4.12 -7.04
N ILE A 72 3.06 -3.52 -8.21
CA ILE A 72 3.98 -2.38 -8.37
C ILE A 72 3.55 -1.22 -7.48
N ALA A 73 2.26 -0.85 -7.47
CA ALA A 73 1.74 0.21 -6.60
C ALA A 73 1.99 -0.09 -5.11
N GLY A 74 1.79 -1.36 -4.69
CA GLY A 74 2.08 -1.81 -3.33
C GLY A 74 3.56 -1.67 -2.95
N ILE A 75 4.47 -2.10 -3.82
CA ILE A 75 5.93 -1.96 -3.60
C ILE A 75 6.33 -0.49 -3.51
N LEU A 76 5.83 0.37 -4.40
CA LEU A 76 6.16 1.80 -4.40
C LEU A 76 5.69 2.49 -3.10
N LEU A 77 4.50 2.15 -2.62
CA LEU A 77 3.99 2.65 -1.33
C LEU A 77 4.83 2.14 -0.15
N MET A 78 5.14 0.85 -0.12
CA MET A 78 5.85 0.24 1.00
C MET A 78 7.31 0.65 1.07
N THR A 79 8.00 0.87 -0.03
CA THR A 79 9.41 1.30 0.02
C THR A 79 9.62 2.71 0.57
N GLN A 80 8.56 3.51 0.78
CA GLN A 80 8.55 4.90 1.25
C GLN A 80 9.24 5.92 0.32
N ARG A 81 10.32 5.51 -0.37
CA ARG A 81 11.11 6.31 -1.31
C ARG A 81 10.27 6.82 -2.48
N PHE A 82 9.45 5.95 -3.06
CA PHE A 82 8.58 6.28 -4.19
C PHE A 82 7.11 6.35 -3.81
N ALA A 83 6.82 6.57 -2.52
CA ALA A 83 5.46 6.45 -2.01
C ALA A 83 4.47 7.45 -2.65
N THR A 84 4.92 8.64 -3.06
CA THR A 84 4.05 9.59 -3.77
C THR A 84 3.63 9.07 -5.14
N LEU A 85 4.57 8.48 -5.90
CA LEU A 85 4.27 7.84 -7.18
C LEU A 85 3.36 6.62 -6.98
N GLY A 86 3.70 5.78 -5.98
CA GLY A 86 2.86 4.67 -5.57
C GLY A 86 1.45 5.12 -5.22
N ALA A 87 1.29 6.24 -4.53
CA ALA A 87 0.00 6.78 -4.15
C ALA A 87 -0.84 7.25 -5.35
N LEU A 88 -0.20 7.85 -6.36
CA LEU A 88 -0.88 8.25 -7.60
C LEU A 88 -1.35 7.03 -8.41
N VAL A 89 -0.49 6.02 -8.57
CA VAL A 89 -0.85 4.76 -9.24
C VAL A 89 -1.97 4.06 -8.47
N PHE A 90 -1.86 4.02 -7.14
CA PHE A 90 -2.88 3.44 -6.26
C PHE A 90 -4.21 4.18 -6.39
N LEU A 91 -4.22 5.52 -6.44
CA LEU A 91 -5.44 6.29 -6.65
C LEU A 91 -6.11 5.91 -7.97
N ALA A 92 -5.36 5.82 -9.07
CA ALA A 92 -5.91 5.49 -10.38
C ALA A 92 -6.56 4.09 -10.40
N ILE A 93 -5.87 3.09 -9.84
CA ILE A 93 -6.39 1.72 -9.73
C ILE A 93 -7.58 1.68 -8.76
N LEU A 94 -7.46 2.28 -7.58
CA LEU A 94 -8.48 2.27 -6.55
C LEU A 94 -9.75 2.98 -7.02
N SER A 95 -9.65 4.04 -7.81
CA SER A 95 -10.82 4.76 -8.33
C SER A 95 -11.69 3.82 -9.17
N ASN A 96 -11.09 3.01 -10.03
CA ASN A 96 -11.81 1.99 -10.79
C ASN A 96 -12.45 0.94 -9.87
N ILE A 97 -11.68 0.39 -8.93
CA ILE A 97 -12.17 -0.63 -7.98
C ILE A 97 -13.32 -0.07 -7.14
N TRP A 98 -13.18 1.16 -6.64
CA TRP A 98 -14.16 1.81 -5.78
C TRP A 98 -15.48 2.03 -6.52
N ILE A 99 -15.44 2.56 -7.75
CA ILE A 99 -16.63 2.70 -8.59
C ILE A 99 -17.27 1.33 -8.86
N ILE A 100 -16.49 0.29 -9.19
CA ILE A 100 -17.02 -1.08 -9.37
C ILE A 100 -17.76 -1.55 -8.11
N THR A 101 -17.15 -1.39 -6.94
CA THR A 101 -17.75 -1.87 -5.68
C THR A 101 -19.03 -1.13 -5.30
N LEU A 102 -19.13 0.17 -5.63
CA LEU A 102 -20.33 0.96 -5.42
C LEU A 102 -21.42 0.59 -6.44
N SER A 103 -21.07 0.51 -7.72
CA SER A 103 -22.03 0.25 -8.81
C SER A 103 -22.62 -1.16 -8.75
N LEU A 104 -21.84 -2.15 -8.34
CA LEU A 104 -22.25 -3.56 -8.29
C LEU A 104 -22.61 -4.03 -6.87
N SER A 105 -22.75 -3.10 -5.92
CA SER A 105 -23.13 -3.38 -4.52
C SER A 105 -22.33 -4.52 -3.88
N PHE A 106 -21.00 -4.52 -4.05
CA PHE A 106 -20.16 -5.58 -3.52
C PHE A 106 -20.13 -5.51 -1.98
N GLN A 107 -20.95 -6.37 -1.36
CA GLN A 107 -21.22 -6.39 0.09
C GLN A 107 -19.92 -6.41 0.90
N GLY A 108 -19.81 -5.48 1.86
CA GLY A 108 -18.63 -5.29 2.71
C GLY A 108 -17.43 -4.63 2.02
N THR A 109 -17.14 -4.98 0.76
CA THR A 109 -15.97 -4.46 0.02
C THR A 109 -16.07 -2.96 -0.23
N TRP A 110 -17.27 -2.43 -0.54
CA TRP A 110 -17.46 -1.01 -0.81
C TRP A 110 -17.02 -0.11 0.38
N ILE A 111 -17.24 -0.57 1.62
CA ILE A 111 -16.82 0.14 2.84
C ILE A 111 -15.29 0.20 2.90
N ILE A 112 -14.64 -0.95 2.72
CA ILE A 112 -13.17 -1.06 2.77
C ILE A 112 -12.55 -0.17 1.70
N THR A 113 -13.03 -0.23 0.46
CA THR A 113 -12.51 0.60 -0.64
C THR A 113 -12.78 2.10 -0.42
N SER A 114 -13.88 2.46 0.25
CA SER A 114 -14.17 3.86 0.62
C SER A 114 -13.19 4.36 1.68
N LEU A 115 -12.87 3.54 2.68
CA LEU A 115 -11.85 3.86 3.69
C LEU A 115 -10.46 3.98 3.05
N MET A 116 -10.13 3.08 2.11
CA MET A 116 -8.89 3.17 1.32
C MET A 116 -8.86 4.45 0.48
N MET A 117 -10.01 4.89 -0.05
CA MET A 117 -10.11 6.13 -0.82
C MET A 117 -9.82 7.35 0.05
N ILE A 118 -10.37 7.39 1.27
CA ILE A 118 -10.05 8.45 2.23
C ILE A 118 -8.56 8.42 2.58
N ALA A 119 -8.01 7.24 2.86
CA ALA A 119 -6.60 7.08 3.21
C ALA A 119 -5.66 7.56 2.09
N ILE A 120 -5.94 7.21 0.83
CA ILE A 120 -5.09 7.63 -0.29
C ILE A 120 -5.19 9.15 -0.53
N LEU A 121 -6.38 9.74 -0.38
CA LEU A 121 -6.56 11.19 -0.46
C LEU A 121 -5.78 11.92 0.65
N VAL A 122 -5.76 11.38 1.87
CA VAL A 122 -4.93 11.90 2.96
C VAL A 122 -3.44 11.86 2.59
N LEU A 123 -2.96 10.76 1.99
CA LEU A 123 -1.56 10.66 1.54
C LEU A 123 -1.23 11.67 0.44
N LEU A 124 -2.13 11.91 -0.50
CA LEU A 124 -1.91 12.90 -1.57
C LEU A 124 -1.95 14.33 -1.04
N ILE A 125 -2.83 14.64 -0.09
CA ILE A 125 -2.84 15.93 0.60
C ILE A 125 -1.53 16.13 1.37
N TRP A 126 -1.01 15.08 2.02
CA TRP A 126 0.29 15.11 2.68
C TRP A 126 1.44 15.39 1.69
N ASP A 127 1.40 14.76 0.52
CA ASP A 127 2.41 14.90 -0.53
C ASP A 127 2.14 16.05 -1.53
N LYS A 128 1.17 16.94 -1.27
CA LYS A 128 0.75 18.01 -2.20
C LYS A 128 1.89 18.88 -2.71
N HIS A 129 2.87 19.20 -1.87
CA HIS A 129 4.06 19.97 -2.20
C HIS A 129 4.94 19.33 -3.29
N LYS A 130 4.89 18.00 -3.47
CA LYS A 130 5.55 17.27 -4.57
C LYS A 130 4.72 17.28 -5.85
N ILE A 131 3.40 17.31 -5.73
CA ILE A 131 2.45 17.16 -6.84
C ILE A 131 2.15 18.52 -7.49
N LEU A 132 1.91 19.56 -6.68
CA LEU A 132 1.52 20.90 -7.16
C LEU A 132 2.51 21.53 -8.16
N PRO A 133 3.85 21.39 -8.01
CA PRO A 133 4.78 21.89 -9.01
C PRO A 133 4.58 21.26 -10.40
N LEU A 134 4.12 19.99 -10.48
CA LEU A 134 3.88 19.30 -11.75
C LEU A 134 2.62 19.80 -12.46
N LEU A 135 1.64 20.30 -11.72
CA LEU A 135 0.37 20.82 -12.25
C LEU A 135 0.46 22.29 -12.63
N SER A 136 1.54 22.96 -12.23
CA SER A 136 1.65 24.40 -12.33
C SER A 136 2.39 24.80 -13.59
N TYR A 137 1.64 25.22 -14.59
CA TYR A 137 2.21 25.77 -15.81
C TYR A 137 2.61 27.24 -15.61
N ASN A 138 3.85 27.57 -15.99
CA ASN A 138 4.37 28.94 -16.07
C ASN A 138 4.35 29.74 -14.74
N LYS A 139 4.49 29.06 -13.60
CA LYS A 139 4.67 29.68 -12.28
C LYS A 139 5.91 29.09 -11.61
N SER A 140 6.75 29.96 -11.05
CA SER A 140 7.86 29.54 -10.19
C SER A 140 7.30 29.01 -8.87
N TYR A 141 7.40 27.71 -8.62
CA TYR A 141 7.05 27.11 -7.34
C TYR A 141 8.29 27.01 -6.45
N LEU A 142 8.24 27.65 -5.29
CA LEU A 142 9.18 27.36 -4.21
C LEU A 142 8.82 25.99 -3.64
N VAL A 143 9.66 24.98 -3.91
CA VAL A 143 9.48 23.65 -3.35
C VAL A 143 9.99 23.66 -1.93
N GLU A 144 9.08 23.74 -0.96
CA GLU A 144 9.42 23.54 0.45
C GLU A 144 10.03 22.15 0.62
N GLN A 145 11.30 22.11 1.04
CA GLN A 145 12.02 20.88 1.29
C GLN A 145 11.68 20.39 2.70
N TYR A 146 11.09 19.20 2.76
CA TYR A 146 10.80 18.51 4.01
C TYR A 146 11.72 17.32 4.16
N SER A 147 12.01 16.92 5.40
CA SER A 147 12.82 15.75 5.67
C SER A 147 12.23 14.50 5.01
N ASP A 148 13.06 13.80 4.25
CA ASP A 148 12.70 12.51 3.68
C ASP A 148 12.43 11.49 4.78
N PRO A 149 11.63 10.44 4.50
CA PRO A 149 11.47 9.33 5.43
C PRO A 149 12.84 8.78 5.82
N ASP A 150 13.05 8.57 7.12
CA ASP A 150 14.30 7.97 7.62
C ASP A 150 14.58 6.64 6.90
N ARG A 151 15.88 6.37 6.64
CA ARG A 151 16.33 5.10 6.01
C ARG A 151 15.75 3.87 6.70
N LEU A 152 15.53 3.96 8.02
CA LEU A 152 14.90 2.92 8.83
C LEU A 152 13.52 2.51 8.28
N TRP A 153 12.69 3.46 7.86
CA TRP A 153 11.37 3.16 7.29
C TRP A 153 11.48 2.60 5.87
N ILE A 154 12.40 3.12 5.06
CA ILE A 154 12.67 2.57 3.71
C ILE A 154 13.08 1.09 3.79
N ILE A 155 14.01 0.77 4.71
CA ILE A 155 14.48 -0.61 4.94
C ILE A 155 13.33 -1.48 5.48
N SER A 156 12.61 -1.01 6.49
CA SER A 156 11.49 -1.77 7.09
C SER A 156 10.43 -2.09 6.04
N GLY A 157 10.03 -1.09 5.26
CA GLY A 157 9.06 -1.25 4.18
C GLY A 157 9.50 -2.20 3.07
N SER A 158 10.80 -2.18 2.73
CA SER A 158 11.38 -3.12 1.76
C SER A 158 11.37 -4.55 2.29
N ILE A 159 11.73 -4.76 3.56
CA ILE A 159 11.65 -6.07 4.23
C ILE A 159 10.21 -6.57 4.23
N TYR A 160 9.24 -5.73 4.63
CA TYR A 160 7.83 -6.10 4.62
C TYR A 160 7.37 -6.51 3.23
N ALA A 161 7.72 -5.75 2.18
CA ALA A 161 7.33 -6.08 0.81
C ALA A 161 7.89 -7.44 0.37
N ILE A 162 9.19 -7.68 0.61
CA ILE A 162 9.83 -8.96 0.26
C ILE A 162 9.22 -10.12 1.04
N CYS A 163 9.05 -9.99 2.36
CA CYS A 163 8.46 -11.02 3.19
C CYS A 163 7.02 -11.33 2.77
N PHE A 164 6.19 -10.31 2.51
CA PHE A 164 4.80 -10.53 2.11
C PHE A 164 4.66 -11.17 0.73
N ILE A 165 5.44 -10.71 -0.25
CA ILE A 165 5.47 -11.33 -1.57
C ILE A 165 5.92 -12.79 -1.44
N SER A 166 6.97 -13.05 -0.66
CA SER A 166 7.48 -14.41 -0.43
C SER A 166 6.44 -15.30 0.24
N LEU A 167 5.75 -14.81 1.28
CA LEU A 167 4.67 -15.54 1.97
C LEU A 167 3.54 -15.95 1.01
N GLN A 168 3.16 -15.07 0.09
CA GLN A 168 2.09 -15.35 -0.86
C GLN A 168 2.53 -16.32 -1.97
N LEU A 169 3.78 -16.22 -2.43
CA LEU A 169 4.34 -17.13 -3.44
C LEU A 169 4.57 -18.55 -2.91
N LEU A 170 4.82 -18.72 -1.61
CA LEU A 170 4.97 -20.04 -0.97
C LEU A 170 3.66 -20.83 -0.92
N GLY A 171 2.52 -20.17 -1.09
CA GLY A 171 1.21 -20.79 -0.97
C GLY A 171 0.83 -21.12 0.48
N PRO A 172 -0.09 -22.07 0.72
CA PRO A 172 -0.61 -22.36 2.05
C PRO A 172 0.50 -22.82 3.00
N ALA A 173 0.63 -22.16 4.15
CA ALA A 173 1.69 -22.48 5.13
C ALA A 173 1.66 -23.96 5.58
N ASN A 174 0.49 -24.59 5.56
CA ASN A 174 0.30 -25.96 6.02
C ASN A 174 0.53 -27.02 4.93
N ALA A 175 0.97 -26.65 3.72
CA ALA A 175 1.18 -27.61 2.64
C ALA A 175 2.30 -28.62 2.98
N ASN A 176 3.46 -28.12 3.45
CA ASN A 176 4.63 -28.92 3.78
C ASN A 176 5.32 -28.42 5.08
N VAL A 177 6.15 -29.28 5.68
CA VAL A 177 6.96 -28.90 6.86
C VAL A 177 7.85 -27.69 6.55
N PHE A 178 8.48 -27.68 5.37
CA PHE A 178 9.31 -26.56 4.92
C PHE A 178 8.52 -25.25 4.80
N THR A 179 7.36 -25.26 4.11
CA THR A 179 6.54 -24.05 3.93
C THR A 179 6.05 -23.50 5.26
N ARG A 180 5.73 -24.38 6.21
CA ARG A 180 5.32 -23.98 7.56
C ARG A 180 6.42 -23.23 8.29
N TRP A 181 7.61 -23.83 8.37
CA TRP A 181 8.74 -23.22 9.07
C TRP A 181 9.22 -21.94 8.39
N PHE A 182 9.26 -21.92 7.07
CA PHE A 182 9.70 -20.75 6.33
C PHE A 182 8.69 -19.59 6.43
N SER A 183 7.38 -19.86 6.37
CA SER A 183 6.36 -18.85 6.62
C SER A 183 6.40 -18.31 8.06
N LEU A 184 6.66 -19.16 9.05
CA LEU A 184 6.90 -18.73 10.44
C LEU A 184 8.12 -17.82 10.54
N PHE A 185 9.24 -18.20 9.91
CA PHE A 185 10.45 -17.39 9.86
C PHE A 185 10.18 -15.99 9.27
N LEU A 186 9.51 -15.92 8.11
CA LEU A 186 9.14 -14.64 7.50
C LEU A 186 8.22 -13.80 8.40
N GLY A 187 7.26 -14.43 9.07
CA GLY A 187 6.41 -13.76 10.06
C GLY A 187 7.21 -13.18 11.23
N VAL A 188 8.19 -13.93 11.76
CA VAL A 188 9.09 -13.46 12.82
C VAL A 188 9.95 -12.28 12.33
N VAL A 189 10.48 -12.34 11.10
CA VAL A 189 11.24 -11.22 10.51
C VAL A 189 10.40 -9.96 10.42
N ILE A 190 9.13 -10.05 10.00
CA ILE A 190 8.19 -8.92 9.98
C ILE A 190 8.00 -8.35 11.39
N LEU A 191 7.74 -9.21 12.39
CA LEU A 191 7.52 -8.77 13.77
C LEU A 191 8.76 -8.10 14.37
N ILE A 192 9.93 -8.72 14.24
CA ILE A 192 11.20 -8.14 14.73
C ILE A 192 11.46 -6.78 14.07
N THR A 193 11.27 -6.69 12.75
CA THR A 193 11.44 -5.43 12.01
C THR A 193 10.47 -4.37 12.54
N PHE A 194 9.21 -4.73 12.77
CA PHE A 194 8.20 -3.81 13.33
C PHE A 194 8.56 -3.30 14.72
N PHE A 195 8.93 -4.18 15.65
CA PHE A 195 9.29 -3.76 16.99
C PHE A 195 10.58 -2.93 17.01
N THR A 196 11.62 -3.37 16.32
CA THR A 196 12.90 -2.64 16.26
C THR A 196 12.75 -1.27 15.62
N SER A 197 12.03 -1.17 14.49
CA SER A 197 11.77 0.11 13.81
C SER A 197 11.03 1.09 14.71
N ASN A 198 9.99 0.61 15.42
CA ASN A 198 9.18 1.45 16.30
C ASN A 198 9.92 1.86 17.58
N ILE A 199 10.71 0.97 18.19
CA ILE A 199 11.53 1.29 19.36
C ILE A 199 12.57 2.34 19.01
N MET A 200 13.25 2.19 17.86
CA MET A 200 14.25 3.17 17.40
C MET A 200 13.60 4.53 17.11
N ALA A 201 12.44 4.55 16.45
CA ALA A 201 11.69 5.77 16.19
C ALA A 201 11.24 6.46 17.48
N TYR A 202 10.77 5.69 18.47
CA TYR A 202 10.40 6.22 19.78
C TYR A 202 11.59 6.80 20.53
N ARG A 203 12.74 6.10 20.56
CA ARG A 203 13.98 6.60 21.17
C ARG A 203 14.43 7.91 20.53
N LYS A 204 14.43 7.99 19.20
CA LYS A 204 14.77 9.21 18.46
C LYS A 204 13.83 10.37 18.79
N ARG A 205 12.51 10.11 18.88
CA ARG A 205 11.52 11.10 19.31
C ARG A 205 11.77 11.59 20.74
N LYS A 206 12.06 10.70 21.68
CA LYS A 206 12.33 11.07 23.09
C LYS A 206 13.57 11.97 23.21
N LEU A 207 14.63 11.66 22.47
CA LEU A 207 15.84 12.49 22.44
C LEU A 207 15.56 13.91 21.91
N LEU A 208 14.70 14.04 20.90
CA LEU A 208 14.32 15.35 20.33
C LEU A 208 13.42 16.19 21.25
N LEU A 209 12.73 15.57 22.21
CA LEU A 209 11.88 16.29 23.17
C LEU A 209 12.64 16.70 24.44
N ASN A 210 13.77 16.05 24.70
CA ASN A 210 14.61 16.30 25.88
C ASN A 210 15.77 17.27 25.61
N ASN A 211 16.01 17.63 24.35
CA ASN A 211 16.97 18.64 23.89
C ASN A 211 16.22 19.86 23.39
#